data_AF-F3BCW3-F1
#
_entry.id   AF-F3BCW3-F1
#
_cell.length_a   1.000
_cell.length_b   1.000
_cell.length_c   1.000
_cell.angle_alpha   90.00
_cell.angle_beta   90.00
_cell.angle_gamma   90.00
#
_symmetry.space_group_name_H-M   'P 1'
#
loop_
_entity.id
_entity.type
_entity.pdbx_description
1 polymer ?
#
loop_
_entity_poly.entity_id
_entity_poly.type
_entity_poly.pdbx_seq_one_letter_code
_entity_poly.pdbx_strand_id
1 'polypeptide(L)' 'MKNSVRNIIMCIVFVISLALIIIGQRNISVSGLMMEIVGLIGLLTLLFVYNHRFK' A
#
# COMPACT_ATOMS: atom_id res chain seq x y z
N MET A 1 5.20 20.93 -11.38
CA MET A 1 5.94 19.79 -11.97
C MET A 1 6.42 18.74 -10.97
N LYS A 2 6.72 19.04 -9.69
CA LYS A 2 7.13 18.02 -8.69
C LYS A 2 6.06 16.98 -8.34
N ASN A 3 4.77 17.34 -8.45
CA ASN A 3 3.67 16.47 -8.02
C ASN A 3 3.38 15.38 -9.04
N SER A 4 3.41 15.67 -10.34
CA SER A 4 3.14 14.67 -11.39
C SER A 4 4.20 13.57 -11.41
N VAL A 5 5.48 13.91 -11.20
CA VAL A 5 6.57 12.93 -11.13
C VAL A 5 6.44 12.08 -9.86
N ARG A 6 6.14 12.67 -8.70
CA ARG A 6 5.83 11.89 -7.47
C ARG A 6 4.63 10.97 -7.66
N ASN A 7 3.59 11.43 -8.36
CA ASN A 7 2.39 10.64 -8.60
C ASN A 7 2.66 9.45 -9.54
N ILE A 8 3.47 9.65 -10.58
CA ILE A 8 3.90 8.59 -11.49
C ILE A 8 4.76 7.56 -10.74
N ILE A 9 5.69 8.01 -9.90
CA ILE A 9 6.51 7.11 -9.07
C ILE A 9 5.63 6.31 -8.10
N MET A 10 4.64 6.95 -7.46
CA MET A 10 3.68 6.26 -6.58
C MET A 10 2.84 5.23 -7.33
N CYS A 11 2.37 5.53 -8.55
CA CYS A 11 1.63 4.57 -9.38
C CYS A 11 2.49 3.37 -9.80
N ILE A 12 3.75 3.59 -10.17
CA ILE A 12 4.66 2.49 -10.54
C ILE A 12 4.95 1.59 -9.33
N VAL A 13 5.20 2.17 -8.16
CA VAL A 13 5.41 1.42 -6.91
C VAL A 13 4.16 0.64 -6.50
N PHE A 14 2.97 1.20 -6.74
CA PHE A 14 1.69 0.55 -6.48
C PHE A 14 1.47 -0.69 -7.36
N VAL A 15 1.73 -0.58 -8.67
CA VAL A 15 1.59 -1.69 -9.61
C VAL A 15 2.60 -2.80 -9.34
N ILE A 16 3.85 -2.45 -8.99
CA ILE A 16 4.88 -3.43 -8.63
C ILE A 16 4.53 -4.15 -7.32
N SER A 17 3.98 -3.45 -6.32
CA SER A 17 3.52 -4.06 -5.07
C SER A 17 2.36 -5.02 -5.30
N LEU A 18 1.37 -4.65 -6.11
CA LEU A 18 0.26 -5.54 -6.48
C LEU A 18 0.75 -6.78 -7.24
N ALA A 19 1.70 -6.63 -8.16
CA ALA A 19 2.26 -7.77 -8.90
C ALA A 19 3.03 -8.73 -7.98
N LEU A 20 3.80 -8.21 -7.01
CA LEU A 20 4.49 -9.03 -6.01
C LEU A 20 3.53 -9.78 -5.10
N ILE A 21 2.42 -9.15 -4.70
CA ILE A 21 1.40 -9.80 -3.88
C ILE A 21 0.67 -10.88 -4.70
N ILE A 22 0.28 -10.60 -5.94
CA ILE A 22 -0.38 -11.59 -6.81
C ILE A 22 0.52 -12.81 -7.08
N ILE A 23 1.82 -12.59 -7.31
CA ILE A 23 2.79 -13.68 -7.51
C ILE A 23 3.04 -14.44 -6.20
N GLY A 24 3.10 -13.76 -5.05
CA GLY A 24 3.24 -14.37 -3.73
C GLY A 24 2.00 -15.16 -3.27
N GLN A 25 0.81 -14.72 -3.67
CA GLN A 25 -0.48 -15.38 -3.40
C GLN A 25 -0.69 -16.64 -4.23
N ARG A 26 0.02 -16.78 -5.37
CA ARG A 26 -0.09 -17.96 -6.23
C ARG A 26 0.44 -19.24 -5.56
N ASN A 27 1.13 -19.13 -4.42
CA ASN A 27 1.71 -20.29 -3.72
C ASN A 27 1.16 -20.58 -2.31
N ILE A 28 0.57 -19.65 -1.53
CA ILE A 28 0.09 -19.97 -0.16
C ILE A 28 -1.11 -19.11 0.27
N SER A 29 -2.23 -19.78 0.54
CA SER A 29 -3.22 -19.66 1.64
C SER A 29 -3.60 -18.29 2.22
N VAL A 30 -4.86 -18.17 2.69
CA VAL A 30 -5.55 -17.10 3.49
C VAL A 30 -4.65 -16.15 4.33
N SER A 31 -3.49 -16.62 4.78
CA SER A 31 -2.43 -15.83 5.42
C SER A 31 -1.94 -14.63 4.61
N GLY A 32 -1.85 -14.71 3.28
CA GLY A 32 -1.43 -13.58 2.44
C GLY A 32 -2.47 -12.44 2.42
N LEU A 33 -3.75 -12.81 2.33
CA LEU A 33 -4.88 -11.87 2.41
C LEU A 33 -4.95 -11.17 3.77
N MET A 34 -4.67 -11.91 4.85
CA MET A 34 -4.58 -11.33 6.19
C MET A 34 -3.43 -10.33 6.31
N MET A 35 -2.30 -10.59 5.65
CA MET A 35 -1.16 -9.66 5.65
C MET A 35 -1.46 -8.37 4.88
N GLU A 36 -2.20 -8.44 3.78
CA GLU A 36 -2.69 -7.24 3.07
C GLU A 36 -3.69 -6.43 3.90
N ILE A 37 -4.62 -7.08 4.59
CA ILE A 37 -5.58 -6.41 5.48
C ILE A 37 -4.85 -5.69 6.62
N VAL A 38 -3.84 -6.34 7.22
CA VAL A 38 -3.00 -5.72 8.25
C VAL A 38 -2.23 -4.51 7.69
N GLY A 39 -1.69 -4.60 6.48
CA GLY A 39 -1.04 -3.48 5.81
C GLY A 39 -1.97 -2.31 5.53
N LEU A 40 -3.22 -2.58 5.14
CA LEU A 40 -4.22 -1.56 4.89
C LEU A 40 -4.62 -0.80 6.17
N ILE A 41 -4.83 -1.54 7.27
CA ILE A 41 -5.15 -0.97 8.59
C ILE A 41 -4.00 -0.06 9.08
N GLY A 42 -2.76 -0.48 8.87
CA GLY A 42 -1.57 0.31 9.21
C GLY A 42 -1.51 1.65 8.46
N LEU A 43 -1.77 1.64 7.15
CA LEU A 43 -1.79 2.86 6.33
C LEU A 43 -2.93 3.81 6.72
N LEU A 44 -4.14 3.30 6.98
CA LEU A 44 -5.26 4.12 7.46
C LEU A 44 -4.94 4.78 8.80
N THR A 45 -4.33 4.04 9.72
CA THR A 45 -3.95 4.56 11.04
C THR A 45 -2.90 5.66 10.92
N LEU A 46 -1.91 5.48 10.05
CA LEU A 46 -0.88 6.49 9.82
C LEU A 46 -1.46 7.77 9.23
N LEU A 47 -2.40 7.63 8.29
CA LEU A 47 -3.07 8.76 7.64
C LEU A 47 -3.99 9.49 8.63
N PHE A 48 -4.67 8.76 9.52
CA PHE A 48 -5.46 9.33 10.61
C PHE A 48 -4.60 10.15 11.58
N VAL A 49 -3.49 9.58 12.07
CA VAL A 49 -2.57 10.27 12.99
C VAL A 49 -1.94 11.49 12.32
N TYR A 50 -1.52 11.37 11.05
CA TYR A 50 -1.01 12.50 10.29
C TYR A 50 -2.06 13.61 10.15
N ASN A 51 -3.29 13.27 9.77
CA ASN A 51 -4.37 14.24 9.61
C ASN A 51 -4.74 14.94 10.93
N HIS A 52 -4.58 14.27 12.07
CA HIS A 52 -4.78 14.88 13.39
C HIS A 52 -3.62 15.80 13.79
N ARG A 53 -2.39 15.52 13.34
CA ARG A 53 -1.19 16.31 13.67
C ARG A 53 -1.05 17.60 12.85
N PHE A 54 -1.67 17.65 11.67
CA PHE A 54 -1.58 18.76 10.73
C PHE A 54 -2.87 19.61 10.64
N LYS A 55 -3.88 19.31 11.47
CA LYS A 55 -5.02 20.17 11.74
C LYS A 55 -4.82 20.96 13.03
#